data_AF-A0A413PX19-F1
#
_entry.id   AF-A0A413PX19-F1
#
_cell.length_a   1.000
_cell.length_b   1.000
_cell.length_c   1.000
_cell.angle_alpha   90.00
_cell.angle_beta   90.00
_cell.angle_gamma   90.00
#
_symmetry.space_group_name_H-M   'P 1'
#
loop_
_entity.id
_entity.type
_entity.pdbx_description
1 polymer ?
#
loop_
_entity_poly.entity_id
_entity_poly.type
_entity_poly.pdbx_seq_one_letter_code
_entity_poly.pdbx_strand_id
1 'polypeptide(L)'
;MTQFKNKLIEMLEYVIADHSAEEKKNYLKNECGVEMTKELERKVEAMGESMGRVILQGMLEDAWDKGVEQERRNTEKERENAIAAFISFGIPKEKILEKGYTEEEYTKVKKKLLS
;
A
#
# COMPACT_ATOMS: atom_id res chain seq x y z
N MET A 1 0.51 -37.08 11.95
CA MET A 1 0.37 -36.22 13.14
C MET A 1 -0.51 -35.06 12.76
N THR A 2 -1.82 -35.16 12.96
CA THR A 2 -2.74 -34.05 12.71
C THR A 2 -2.55 -33.03 13.82
N GLN A 3 -2.04 -31.87 13.42
CA GLN A 3 -1.73 -30.71 14.23
C GLN A 3 -2.94 -30.40 15.14
N PHE A 4 -2.79 -30.48 16.47
CA PHE A 4 -3.74 -29.84 17.37
C PHE A 4 -3.65 -28.34 17.08
N LYS A 5 -4.48 -27.85 16.16
CA LYS A 5 -4.69 -26.42 16.01
C LYS A 5 -5.13 -25.90 17.37
N ASN A 6 -4.45 -24.87 17.85
CA ASN A 6 -4.73 -24.27 19.14
C ASN A 6 -6.19 -23.80 19.13
N LYS A 7 -7.05 -24.39 19.98
CA LYS A 7 -8.50 -24.15 19.99
C LYS A 7 -8.83 -22.65 20.09
N LEU A 8 -8.01 -21.87 20.80
CA LEU A 8 -8.14 -20.41 20.88
C LEU A 8 -7.91 -19.72 19.52
N ILE A 9 -6.95 -20.20 18.74
CA ILE A 9 -6.66 -19.66 17.40
C ILE A 9 -7.82 -19.95 16.47
N GLU A 10 -8.34 -21.19 16.44
CA GLU A 10 -9.52 -21.53 15.63
C GLU A 10 -10.75 -20.70 16.00
N MET A 11 -10.92 -20.43 17.29
CA MET A 11 -11.98 -19.54 17.77
C MET A 11 -11.85 -18.13 17.22
N LEU A 12 -10.65 -17.55 17.29
CA LEU A 12 -10.39 -16.21 16.78
C LEU A 12 -10.52 -16.14 15.26
N GLU A 13 -10.01 -17.14 14.53
CA GLU A 13 -10.15 -17.24 13.07
C GLU A 13 -11.63 -17.21 12.66
N TYR A 14 -12.49 -17.99 13.33
CA TYR A 14 -13.92 -18.01 13.03
C TYR A 14 -14.63 -16.69 13.40
N VAL A 15 -14.29 -16.09 14.54
CA VAL A 15 -14.92 -14.83 14.99
C VAL A 15 -14.52 -13.64 14.12
N ILE A 16 -13.30 -13.62 13.61
CA ILE A 16 -12.78 -12.54 12.76
C ILE A 16 -13.23 -12.70 11.30
N ALA A 17 -13.46 -13.93 10.84
CA ALA A 17 -13.94 -14.21 9.49
C ALA A 17 -15.27 -13.52 9.15
N ASP A 18 -15.54 -13.43 7.85
CA ASP A 18 -16.78 -12.85 7.30
C ASP A 18 -17.96 -13.82 7.47
N HIS A 19 -18.42 -13.91 8.71
CA HIS A 19 -19.62 -14.63 9.11
C HIS A 19 -20.62 -13.66 9.74
N SER A 20 -21.90 -13.99 9.66
CA SER A 20 -22.94 -13.24 10.34
C SER A 20 -22.75 -13.29 11.86
N ALA A 21 -23.29 -12.29 12.56
CA ALA A 21 -23.27 -12.26 14.03
C ALA A 21 -23.94 -13.50 14.64
N GLU A 22 -24.96 -14.06 13.97
CA GLU A 22 -25.70 -15.24 14.43
C GLU A 22 -24.86 -16.51 14.31
N GLU A 23 -24.14 -16.69 13.20
CA GLU A 23 -23.20 -17.81 13.01
C GLU A 23 -22.08 -17.77 14.05
N LYS A 24 -21.50 -16.59 14.30
CA LYS A 24 -20.46 -16.39 15.32
C LYS A 24 -20.98 -16.73 16.72
N LYS A 25 -22.20 -16.29 17.06
CA LYS A 25 -22.85 -16.61 18.34
C LYS A 25 -23.10 -18.11 18.52
N ASN A 26 -23.65 -18.75 17.49
CA ASN A 26 -23.93 -20.19 17.52
C ASN A 26 -22.64 -21.02 17.65
N TYR A 27 -21.59 -20.67 16.92
CA TYR A 27 -20.30 -21.34 17.01
C TYR A 27 -19.67 -21.17 18.40
N LEU A 28 -19.62 -19.95 18.95
CA LEU A 28 -19.05 -19.72 20.27
C LEU A 28 -19.80 -20.49 21.36
N LYS A 29 -21.13 -20.52 21.29
CA LYS A 29 -21.96 -21.22 22.26
C LYS A 29 -21.83 -22.75 22.13
N ASN A 30 -22.01 -23.29 20.93
CA ASN A 30 -22.18 -24.72 20.72
C ASN A 30 -20.83 -25.46 20.59
N GLU A 31 -19.82 -24.85 19.96
CA GLU A 31 -18.54 -25.49 19.65
C GLU A 31 -17.42 -25.11 20.63
N CYS A 32 -17.57 -23.98 21.30
CA CYS A 32 -16.53 -23.41 22.18
C CYS A 32 -16.96 -23.29 23.65
N GLY A 33 -18.25 -23.49 23.96
CA GLY A 33 -18.78 -23.34 25.31
C GLY A 33 -18.69 -21.90 25.86
N VAL A 34 -18.58 -20.91 24.99
CA VAL A 34 -18.50 -19.48 25.34
C VAL A 34 -19.83 -18.80 25.08
N GLU A 35 -20.41 -18.21 26.12
CA GLU A 35 -21.61 -17.40 25.99
C GLU A 35 -21.26 -15.98 25.52
N MET A 36 -21.97 -15.50 24.51
CA MET A 36 -21.78 -14.15 23.98
C MET A 36 -22.44 -13.11 24.91
N THR A 37 -21.70 -12.65 25.91
CA THR A 37 -22.15 -11.59 26.82
C THR A 37 -22.07 -10.22 26.15
N LYS A 38 -22.82 -9.23 26.68
CA LYS A 38 -22.75 -7.84 26.20
C LYS A 38 -21.34 -7.23 26.27
N GLU A 39 -20.55 -7.65 27.26
CA GLU A 39 -19.16 -7.20 27.39
C GLU A 39 -18.28 -7.81 26.29
N LEU A 40 -18.46 -9.10 26.00
CA LEU A 40 -17.71 -9.79 24.96
C LEU A 40 -18.05 -9.25 23.56
N GLU A 41 -19.34 -8.99 23.28
CA GLU A 41 -19.77 -8.33 22.02
C GLU A 41 -19.01 -7.02 21.80
N ARG A 42 -18.96 -6.14 22.82
CA ARG A 42 -18.26 -4.86 22.75
C ARG A 42 -16.75 -5.00 22.54
N LYS A 43 -16.11 -5.99 23.17
CA LYS A 43 -14.66 -6.24 22.99
C LYS A 43 -14.35 -6.75 21.59
N VAL A 44 -15.17 -7.64 21.04
CA VAL A 44 -15.02 -8.15 19.66
C VAL A 44 -15.21 -7.02 18.65
N GLU A 45 -16.22 -6.16 18.85
CA GLU A 45 -16.45 -4.99 18.01
C GLU A 45 -15.27 -4.02 18.06
N ALA A 46 -14.81 -3.64 19.25
CA ALA A 46 -13.63 -2.79 19.42
C ALA A 46 -12.36 -3.38 18.78
N MET A 47 -12.18 -4.70 18.85
CA MET A 47 -11.09 -5.41 18.18
C MET A 47 -11.21 -5.28 16.66
N GLY A 48 -12.40 -5.53 16.09
CA GLY A 48 -12.67 -5.39 14.67
C GLY A 48 -12.42 -3.97 14.15
N GLU A 49 -12.89 -2.95 14.89
CA GLU A 49 -12.60 -1.56 14.57
C GLU A 49 -11.11 -1.23 14.62
N SER A 50 -10.40 -1.73 15.64
CA SER A 50 -8.96 -1.49 15.79
C SER A 50 -8.17 -2.12 14.64
N MET A 51 -8.50 -3.36 14.26
CA MET A 51 -7.88 -4.04 13.13
C MET A 51 -8.20 -3.32 11.82
N GLY A 52 -9.44 -2.90 11.62
CA GLY A 52 -9.87 -2.14 10.44
C GLY A 52 -9.10 -0.84 10.28
N ARG A 53 -8.87 -0.11 11.39
CA ARG A 53 -8.03 1.12 11.37
C ARG A 53 -6.60 0.84 10.94
N VAL A 54 -5.96 -0.21 11.47
CA VAL A 54 -4.58 -0.57 11.10
C VAL A 54 -4.48 -0.99 9.63
N ILE A 55 -5.42 -1.79 9.14
CA ILE A 55 -5.47 -2.20 7.72
C ILE A 55 -5.65 -0.97 6.82
N LEU A 56 -6.60 -0.10 7.14
CA LEU A 56 -6.86 1.11 6.37
C LEU A 56 -5.66 2.06 6.37
N GLN A 57 -4.99 2.22 7.51
CA GLN A 57 -3.77 3.03 7.60
C GLN A 57 -2.68 2.49 6.68
N GLY A 58 -2.40 1.18 6.72
CA GLY A 58 -1.41 0.57 5.83
C GLY A 58 -1.75 0.75 4.35
N MET A 59 -3.02 0.60 3.98
CA MET A 59 -3.48 0.85 2.60
C MET A 59 -3.29 2.31 2.16
N LEU A 60 -3.51 3.27 3.06
CA LEU A 60 -3.32 4.69 2.79
C LEU A 60 -1.84 5.06 2.66
N GLU A 61 -0.98 4.53 3.52
CA GLU A 61 0.48 4.71 3.43
C GLU A 61 1.02 4.14 2.11
N ASP A 62 0.63 2.91 1.75
CA ASP A 62 0.99 2.29 0.47
C ASP A 62 0.52 3.12 -0.74
N ALA A 63 -0.71 3.64 -0.68
CA ALA A 63 -1.26 4.47 -1.75
C ALA A 63 -0.53 5.81 -1.87
N TRP A 64 -0.17 6.42 -0.74
CA TRP A 64 0.61 7.65 -0.69
C TRP A 64 2.00 7.45 -1.31
N ASP A 65 2.73 6.42 -0.88
CA ASP A 65 4.08 6.14 -1.39
C ASP A 65 4.08 5.87 -2.90
N LYS A 66 3.10 5.11 -3.38
CA LYS A 66 2.90 4.89 -4.83
C LYS A 66 2.59 6.20 -5.57
N GLY A 67 1.77 7.07 -4.99
CA GLY A 67 1.44 8.38 -5.55
C GLY A 67 2.68 9.28 -5.66
N VAL A 68 3.48 9.35 -4.59
CA VAL A 68 4.72 10.14 -4.56
C VAL A 68 5.73 9.63 -5.57
N GLU A 69 5.95 8.32 -5.64
CA GLU A 69 6.88 7.72 -6.62
C GLU A 69 6.39 7.93 -8.06
N GLN A 70 5.08 7.86 -8.30
CA GLN A 70 4.52 8.14 -9.62
C GLN A 70 4.77 9.60 -10.03
N GLU A 71 4.60 10.55 -9.11
CA GLU A 71 4.84 11.97 -9.40
C GLU A 71 6.33 12.28 -9.64
N ARG A 72 7.22 11.61 -8.90
CA ARG A 72 8.67 11.65 -9.15
C ARG A 72 9.00 11.19 -10.57
N ARG A 73 8.41 10.07 -11.02
CA ARG A 73 8.59 9.56 -12.39
C ARG A 73 8.00 10.48 -13.46
N ASN A 74 6.86 11.10 -13.19
CA ASN A 74 6.25 12.09 -14.09
C ASN A 74 7.20 13.27 -14.28
N THR A 75 7.74 13.80 -13.18
CA THR A 75 8.71 14.90 -13.18
C THR A 75 9.98 14.54 -13.96
N GLU A 76 10.56 13.35 -13.71
CA GLU A 76 11.72 12.87 -14.47
C GLU A 76 11.43 12.81 -15.96
N LYS A 77 10.25 12.29 -16.35
CA LYS A 77 9.85 12.16 -17.75
C LYS A 77 9.65 13.53 -18.42
N GLU A 78 9.05 14.49 -17.74
CA GLU A 78 8.90 15.85 -18.25
C GLU A 78 10.26 16.52 -18.47
N ARG A 79 11.19 16.34 -17.53
CA ARG A 79 12.56 16.85 -17.65
C ARG A 79 13.32 16.18 -18.78
N GLU A 80 13.22 14.86 -18.92
CA GLU A 80 13.80 14.13 -20.05
C GLU A 80 13.26 14.63 -21.40
N ASN A 81 11.94 14.85 -21.49
CA ASN A 81 11.30 15.37 -22.70
C ASN A 81 11.78 16.79 -23.03
N ALA A 82 11.92 17.66 -22.03
CA ALA A 82 12.43 19.03 -22.22
C ALA A 82 13.88 19.02 -22.74
N ILE A 83 14.75 18.18 -22.16
CA ILE A 83 16.12 18.01 -22.64
C ILE A 83 16.14 17.50 -24.09
N ALA A 84 15.31 16.51 -24.43
CA ALA A 84 15.23 15.98 -25.78
C ALA A 84 14.82 17.07 -26.79
N ALA A 85 13.86 17.93 -26.42
CA ALA A 85 13.47 19.08 -27.23
C ALA A 85 14.62 20.09 -27.38
N PHE A 86 15.34 20.43 -26.31
CA PHE A 86 16.48 21.35 -26.38
C PHE A 86 17.60 20.82 -27.28
N ILE A 87 17.94 19.52 -27.17
CA ILE A 87 18.92 18.88 -28.05
C ILE A 87 18.45 18.97 -29.51
N SER A 88 17.17 18.68 -29.78
CA SER A 88 16.59 18.75 -31.12
C SER A 88 16.61 20.16 -31.72
N PHE A 89 16.44 21.19 -30.88
CA PHE A 89 16.57 22.59 -31.27
C PHE A 89 18.02 23.09 -31.34
N GLY A 90 19.02 22.22 -31.11
CA GLY A 90 20.43 22.60 -31.17
C GLY A 90 20.90 23.50 -30.03
N ILE A 91 20.18 23.52 -28.91
CA ILE A 91 20.59 24.29 -27.73
C ILE A 91 21.87 23.68 -27.16
N PRO A 92 22.94 24.48 -26.95
CA PRO A 92 24.19 23.97 -26.43
C PRO A 92 24.02 23.48 -24.99
N LYS A 93 24.78 22.43 -24.65
CA LYS A 93 24.71 21.73 -23.37
C LYS A 93 24.83 22.69 -22.18
N GLU A 94 25.76 23.62 -22.25
CA GLU A 94 26.04 24.60 -21.20
C GLU A 94 24.79 25.43 -20.87
N LYS A 95 24.00 25.81 -21.89
CA LYS A 95 22.74 26.56 -21.73
C LYS A 95 21.60 25.71 -21.17
N ILE A 96 21.63 24.41 -21.37
CA ILE A 96 20.68 23.47 -20.74
C ILE A 96 21.01 23.36 -19.25
N LEU A 97 22.30 23.23 -18.89
CA LEU A 97 22.71 23.13 -17.49
C LEU A 97 22.48 24.43 -16.70
N GLU A 98 22.71 25.60 -17.33
CA GLU A 98 22.37 26.92 -16.75
C GLU A 98 20.87 27.03 -16.37
N LYS A 99 19.99 26.25 -17.02
CA LYS A 99 18.55 26.21 -16.71
C LYS A 99 18.18 25.24 -15.57
N GLY A 100 19.18 24.64 -14.91
CA GLY A 100 18.97 23.74 -13.77
C GLY A 100 18.75 22.28 -14.14
N TYR A 101 19.14 21.86 -15.34
CA TYR A 101 19.24 20.44 -15.70
C TYR A 101 20.61 19.89 -15.33
N THR A 102 20.68 18.60 -15.00
CA THR A 102 21.94 17.98 -14.58
C THR A 102 22.67 17.33 -15.74
N GLU A 103 23.97 17.15 -15.55
CA GLU A 103 24.84 16.39 -16.46
C GLU A 103 24.36 14.95 -16.67
N GLU A 104 23.88 14.32 -15.60
CA GLU A 104 23.35 12.96 -15.64
C GLU A 104 22.07 12.87 -16.47
N GLU A 105 21.14 13.80 -16.28
CA GLU A 105 19.90 13.89 -17.06
C GLU A 105 20.20 14.09 -18.54
N TYR A 106 21.09 15.03 -18.87
CA TYR A 106 21.51 15.29 -20.25
C TYR A 106 22.14 14.05 -20.89
N THR A 107 23.08 13.40 -20.19
CA THR A 107 23.81 12.24 -20.70
C THR A 107 22.87 11.06 -20.92
N LYS A 108 21.95 10.81 -19.98
CA LYS A 108 20.91 9.77 -20.08
C LYS A 108 20.04 9.97 -21.32
N VAL A 109 19.52 11.18 -21.53
CA VAL A 109 18.66 11.49 -22.70
C VAL A 109 19.45 11.42 -24.00
N LYS A 110 20.65 12.02 -24.05
CA LYS A 110 21.51 11.97 -25.23
C LYS A 110 21.84 10.55 -25.64
N LYS A 111 22.12 9.66 -24.68
CA LYS A 111 22.36 8.23 -24.94
C LYS A 111 21.11 7.56 -25.52
N LYS A 112 19.92 7.82 -24.97
CA LYS A 112 18.64 7.27 -25.48
C LYS A 112 18.30 7.76 -26.90
N LEU A 113 18.70 8.97 -27.27
CA LEU A 113 18.46 9.52 -28.62
C LEU A 113 19.41 8.96 -29.68
N LEU A 114 20.59 8.48 -29.26
CA LEU A 114 21.64 7.94 -30.12
C LEU A 114 21.65 6.41 -30.18
N SER A 115 20.82 5.75 -29.37
CA SER A 115 20.60 4.30 -29.37
C SER A 115 19.45 3.92 -30.30
#